data_AF-A0A1G1ZJ91-F1
#
_entry.id   AF-A0A1G1ZJ91-F1
#
_cell.length_a   1.000
_cell.length_b   1.000
_cell.length_c   1.000
_cell.angle_alpha   90.00
_cell.angle_beta   90.00
_cell.angle_gamma   90.00
#
_symmetry.space_group_name_H-M   'P 1'
#
loop_
_entity.id
_entity.type
_entity.pdbx_description
1 polymer ?
#
loop_
_entity_poly.entity_id
_entity_poly.type
_entity_poly.pdbx_seq_one_letter_code
_entity_poly.pdbx_strand_id
1 'polypeptide(L)'
;MSFFKKLCRILFVFNIPPASEEELQTADVIVTQAAGRKVDGTPTPANFVLARIAHKLQEKYRLPLLVQEEVKMADPELVTEFVAINASFIGLSTPSWNTFEVAKVQIEYCKRKGYKKGIVIPAVPDHMGRAVWSYQTLGLETLPISMPEDINYFVLENIQWFDRTWLRFRIRETLTRLLFWYWGYI
;
A
#
# COMPACT_ATOMS: atom_id res chain seq x y z
N MET A 1 -23.24 -6.26 2.50
CA MET A 1 -22.94 -7.05 1.27
C MET A 1 -23.12 -8.53 1.60
N SER A 2 -23.72 -9.35 0.71
CA SER A 2 -23.89 -10.79 0.99
C SER A 2 -22.55 -11.53 0.99
N PHE A 3 -22.46 -12.64 1.72
CA PHE A 3 -21.26 -13.48 1.85
C PHE A 3 -20.65 -13.82 0.47
N PHE A 4 -21.48 -14.30 -0.46
CA PHE A 4 -21.05 -14.66 -1.80
C PHE A 4 -20.46 -13.48 -2.59
N LYS A 5 -21.08 -12.29 -2.51
CA LYS A 5 -20.56 -11.08 -3.16
C LYS A 5 -19.20 -10.66 -2.56
N LYS A 6 -19.01 -10.81 -1.24
CA LYS A 6 -17.72 -10.54 -0.59
C LYS A 6 -16.64 -11.53 -1.04
N LEU A 7 -16.96 -12.81 -1.10
CA LEU A 7 -16.07 -13.85 -1.60
C LEU A 7 -15.65 -13.60 -3.06
N CYS A 8 -16.61 -13.32 -3.95
CA CYS A 8 -16.30 -13.00 -5.35
C CYS A 8 -15.42 -11.76 -5.48
N ARG A 9 -15.67 -10.72 -4.67
CA ARG A 9 -14.80 -9.53 -4.62
C ARG A 9 -13.37 -9.91 -4.26
N ILE A 10 -13.18 -10.73 -3.23
CA ILE A 10 -11.86 -11.18 -2.77
C ILE A 10 -11.11 -11.97 -3.84
N LEU A 11 -11.80 -12.89 -4.52
CA LEU A 11 -11.21 -13.82 -5.48
C LEU A 11 -10.93 -13.20 -6.86
N PHE A 12 -11.77 -12.26 -7.32
CA PHE A 12 -11.78 -11.85 -8.73
C PHE A 12 -11.54 -10.36 -8.95
N VAL A 13 -11.68 -9.50 -7.94
CA VAL A 13 -11.48 -8.06 -8.12
C VAL A 13 -10.02 -7.71 -7.83
N PHE A 14 -9.20 -7.71 -8.88
CA PHE A 14 -7.80 -7.27 -8.80
C PHE A 14 -7.66 -5.77 -9.07
N ASN A 15 -8.53 -5.22 -9.91
CA ASN A 15 -8.53 -3.81 -10.26
C ASN A 15 -9.66 -3.08 -9.52
N ILE A 16 -9.30 -2.08 -8.72
CA ILE A 16 -10.25 -1.12 -8.18
C ILE A 16 -10.22 0.11 -9.11
N PRO A 17 -11.38 0.60 -9.58
CA PRO A 17 -11.43 1.82 -10.36
C PRO A 17 -10.75 2.98 -9.61
N PRO A 18 -9.89 3.77 -10.28
CA PRO A 18 -9.30 4.94 -9.67
C PRO A 18 -10.37 5.98 -9.36
N ALA A 19 -10.14 6.76 -8.32
CA ALA A 19 -10.93 7.95 -8.03
C ALA A 19 -10.73 9.00 -9.15
N SER A 20 -11.81 9.73 -9.45
CA SER A 20 -11.78 10.88 -10.34
C SER A 20 -10.95 12.03 -9.75
N GLU A 21 -10.54 12.97 -10.59
CA GLU A 21 -9.81 14.16 -10.16
C GLU A 21 -10.57 14.97 -9.11
N GLU A 22 -11.88 15.14 -9.28
CA GLU A 22 -12.75 15.86 -8.35
C GLU A 22 -12.78 15.17 -6.97
N GLU A 23 -12.83 13.84 -6.95
CA GLU A 23 -12.77 13.08 -5.70
C GLU A 23 -11.41 13.21 -5.02
N LEU A 24 -10.30 13.15 -5.78
CA LEU A 24 -8.94 13.27 -5.25
C LEU A 24 -8.69 14.62 -4.57
N GLN A 25 -9.30 15.71 -5.06
CA GLN A 25 -9.22 17.03 -4.43
C GLN A 25 -9.87 17.10 -3.03
N THR A 26 -10.74 16.14 -2.70
CA THR A 26 -11.40 16.08 -1.38
C THR A 26 -10.60 15.30 -0.33
N ALA A 27 -9.44 14.76 -0.69
CA ALA A 27 -8.62 13.99 0.24
C ALA A 27 -8.02 14.84 1.36
N ASP A 28 -7.86 14.25 2.53
CA ASP A 28 -7.17 14.85 3.67
C ASP A 28 -5.68 14.46 3.72
N VAL A 29 -5.32 13.30 3.15
CA VAL A 29 -4.01 12.68 3.35
C VAL A 29 -3.63 11.75 2.20
N ILE A 30 -2.33 11.53 1.98
CA ILE A 30 -1.80 10.48 1.11
C ILE A 30 -1.16 9.41 1.99
N VAL A 31 -1.51 8.14 1.77
CA VAL A 31 -0.93 6.98 2.46
C VAL A 31 -0.28 6.03 1.46
N THR A 32 0.90 5.53 1.78
CA THR A 32 1.60 4.53 0.93
C THR A 32 1.70 3.18 1.60
N GLN A 33 1.60 2.13 0.79
CA GLN A 33 2.07 0.78 1.09
C GLN A 33 3.33 0.50 0.26
N ALA A 34 4.43 0.15 0.92
CA ALA A 34 5.70 -0.14 0.27
C ALA A 34 5.73 -1.53 -0.37
N ALA A 35 6.54 -1.67 -1.40
CA ALA A 35 7.07 -2.96 -1.84
C ALA A 35 8.19 -3.42 -0.91
N GLY A 36 8.62 -4.68 -1.05
CA GLY A 36 9.75 -5.22 -0.30
C GLY A 36 11.08 -4.51 -0.56
N ARG A 37 12.12 -4.96 0.16
CA ARG A 37 13.52 -4.57 -0.06
C ARG A 37 14.24 -5.58 -0.94
N LYS A 38 15.37 -5.17 -1.49
CA LYS A 38 16.33 -6.09 -2.09
C LYS A 38 17.05 -6.88 -1.00
N VAL A 39 17.72 -7.96 -1.40
CA VAL A 39 18.53 -8.79 -0.49
C VAL A 39 19.60 -7.99 0.26
N ASP A 40 20.15 -6.95 -0.37
CA ASP A 40 21.14 -6.05 0.24
C ASP A 40 20.54 -4.99 1.21
N GLY A 41 19.24 -5.05 1.46
CA GLY A 41 18.52 -4.12 2.32
C GLY A 41 18.15 -2.79 1.65
N THR A 42 18.55 -2.55 0.41
CA THR A 42 18.21 -1.32 -0.32
C THR A 42 16.78 -1.34 -0.85
N PRO A 43 16.19 -0.18 -1.16
CA PRO A 43 14.87 -0.11 -1.76
C PRO A 43 14.81 -0.78 -3.12
N THR A 44 13.67 -1.38 -3.42
CA THR A 44 13.39 -1.96 -4.74
C THR A 44 13.01 -0.88 -5.74
N PRO A 45 13.18 -1.10 -7.06
CA PRO A 45 12.71 -0.18 -8.09
C PRO A 45 11.25 0.28 -7.90
N ALA A 46 10.37 -0.60 -7.43
CA ALA A 46 9.00 -0.27 -7.08
C ALA A 46 8.92 0.87 -6.04
N ASN A 47 9.73 0.83 -4.98
CA ASN A 47 9.69 1.88 -3.94
C ASN A 47 10.12 3.27 -4.46
N PHE A 48 11.08 3.35 -5.40
CA PHE A 48 11.42 4.61 -6.07
C PHE A 48 10.24 5.17 -6.89
N VAL A 49 9.49 4.28 -7.54
CA VAL A 49 8.29 4.65 -8.28
C VAL A 49 7.19 5.16 -7.34
N LEU A 50 6.99 4.47 -6.21
CA LEU A 50 6.03 4.90 -5.19
C LEU A 50 6.39 6.26 -4.61
N ALA A 51 7.68 6.50 -4.32
CA ALA A 51 8.16 7.80 -3.86
C ALA A 51 7.89 8.91 -4.90
N ARG A 52 8.17 8.65 -6.17
CA ARG A 52 7.88 9.58 -7.27
C ARG A 52 6.38 9.88 -7.42
N ILE A 53 5.52 8.86 -7.29
CA ILE A 53 4.06 9.05 -7.33
C ILE A 53 3.60 9.87 -6.13
N ALA A 54 4.08 9.54 -4.93
CA ALA A 54 3.77 10.25 -3.71
C ALA A 54 4.20 11.72 -3.79
N HIS A 55 5.41 12.00 -4.30
CA HIS A 55 5.91 13.34 -4.51
C HIS A 55 5.01 14.14 -5.46
N LYS A 56 4.67 13.59 -6.63
CA LYS A 56 3.78 14.25 -7.60
C LYS A 56 2.39 14.56 -7.01
N LEU A 57 1.83 13.64 -6.24
CA LEU A 57 0.52 13.83 -5.61
C LEU A 57 0.61 14.87 -4.49
N GLN A 58 1.71 14.87 -3.73
CA GLN A 58 1.97 15.88 -2.70
C GLN A 58 2.15 17.27 -3.30
N GLU A 59 2.90 17.43 -4.38
CA GLU A 59 3.06 18.71 -5.08
C GLU A 59 1.71 19.21 -5.62
N LYS A 60 0.94 18.31 -6.22
CA LYS A 60 -0.34 18.64 -6.85
C LYS A 60 -1.43 19.03 -5.85
N TYR A 61 -1.62 18.22 -4.81
CA TYR A 61 -2.74 18.39 -3.86
C TYR A 61 -2.33 19.06 -2.55
N ARG A 62 -1.02 19.23 -2.30
CA ARG A 62 -0.46 19.82 -1.06
C ARG A 62 -0.91 19.12 0.21
N LEU A 63 -1.05 17.80 0.13
CA LEU A 63 -1.55 16.97 1.22
C LEU A 63 -0.42 16.44 2.11
N PRO A 64 -0.71 16.19 3.40
CA PRO A 64 0.20 15.47 4.28
C PRO A 64 0.43 14.06 3.74
N LEU A 65 1.67 13.59 3.89
CA LEU A 65 2.12 12.33 3.31
C LEU A 65 2.63 11.38 4.40
N LEU A 66 1.97 10.22 4.49
CA LEU A 66 2.25 9.15 5.44
C LEU A 66 2.85 7.98 4.64
N VAL A 67 4.13 7.70 4.86
CA VAL A 67 4.84 6.65 4.11
C VAL A 67 5.25 5.49 4.99
N GLN A 68 5.69 4.41 4.35
CA GLN A 68 6.51 3.39 5.02
C GLN A 68 7.99 3.70 4.85
N GLU A 69 8.81 3.17 5.76
CA GLU A 69 10.27 3.32 5.75
C GLU A 69 10.89 3.05 4.38
N GLU A 70 10.49 1.99 3.68
CA GLU A 70 11.08 1.64 2.39
C GLU A 70 10.86 2.69 1.29
N VAL A 71 9.73 3.40 1.31
CA VAL A 71 9.45 4.50 0.38
C VAL A 71 10.30 5.71 0.76
N LYS A 72 10.44 6.01 2.06
CA LYS A 72 11.32 7.08 2.55
C LYS A 72 12.80 6.80 2.28
N MET A 73 13.23 5.54 2.31
CA MET A 73 14.58 5.15 1.91
C MET A 73 14.83 5.35 0.41
N ALA A 74 13.80 5.18 -0.42
CA ALA A 74 13.91 5.36 -1.87
C ALA A 74 14.01 6.86 -2.25
N ASP A 75 13.44 7.74 -1.44
CA ASP A 75 13.58 9.18 -1.57
C ASP A 75 13.72 9.84 -0.18
N PRO A 76 14.98 10.01 0.29
CA PRO A 76 15.25 10.63 1.59
C PRO A 76 14.81 12.10 1.67
N GLU A 77 14.62 12.79 0.55
CA GLU A 77 14.22 14.20 0.49
C GLU A 77 12.70 14.38 0.53
N LEU A 78 11.94 13.31 0.26
CA LEU A 78 10.47 13.30 0.31
C LEU A 78 9.93 13.89 1.62
N VAL A 79 9.15 14.96 1.56
CA VAL A 79 8.62 15.61 2.76
C VAL A 79 7.51 14.76 3.34
N THR A 80 7.76 14.10 4.47
CA THR A 80 6.80 13.18 5.09
C THR A 80 6.35 13.69 6.44
N GLU A 81 5.04 13.66 6.67
CA GLU A 81 4.49 13.99 7.98
C GLU A 81 4.65 12.82 8.96
N PHE A 82 4.62 11.59 8.46
CA PHE A 82 4.82 10.39 9.26
C PHE A 82 5.48 9.28 8.45
N VAL A 83 6.34 8.51 9.11
CA VAL A 83 6.98 7.33 8.56
C VAL A 83 6.61 6.14 9.44
N ALA A 84 5.88 5.20 8.86
CA ALA A 84 5.58 3.93 9.46
C ALA A 84 6.87 3.08 9.40
N ILE A 85 7.41 2.72 10.57
CA ILE A 85 8.63 1.92 10.72
C ILE A 85 8.27 0.62 11.47
N ASN A 86 8.72 -0.53 10.96
CA ASN A 86 8.62 -1.78 11.70
C ASN A 86 9.80 -1.89 12.68
N ALA A 87 9.52 -1.74 13.98
CA ALA A 87 10.55 -1.81 15.03
C ALA A 87 11.23 -3.18 15.17
N SER A 88 10.74 -4.22 14.49
CA SER A 88 11.19 -5.62 14.64
C SER A 88 12.46 -5.97 13.84
N PHE A 89 13.33 -5.00 13.53
CA PHE A 89 14.51 -5.14 12.64
C PHE A 89 15.67 -5.97 13.24
N ILE A 90 15.38 -7.08 13.91
CA ILE A 90 16.37 -8.01 14.47
C ILE A 90 16.28 -9.35 13.71
N GLY A 91 17.10 -9.50 12.68
CA GLY A 91 17.38 -10.80 12.05
C GLY A 91 16.82 -11.00 10.64
N LEU A 92 17.56 -11.77 9.83
CA LEU A 92 17.34 -12.12 8.42
C LEU A 92 16.05 -12.94 8.13
N SER A 93 15.06 -12.88 9.02
CA SER A 93 13.77 -13.56 8.90
C SER A 93 12.69 -12.86 9.74
N THR A 94 12.48 -11.56 9.54
CA THR A 94 11.32 -10.89 10.17
C THR A 94 10.02 -11.34 9.49
N PRO A 95 8.92 -11.57 10.22
CA PRO A 95 7.60 -11.58 9.62
C PRO A 95 7.43 -10.24 8.90
N SER A 96 7.22 -10.30 7.58
CA SER A 96 6.96 -9.11 6.78
C SER A 96 5.82 -8.32 7.43
N TRP A 97 6.05 -7.04 7.70
CA TRP A 97 5.00 -6.14 8.16
C TRP A 97 3.84 -6.22 7.18
N ASN A 98 2.69 -6.72 7.63
CA ASN A 98 1.60 -7.00 6.70
C ASN A 98 0.79 -5.72 6.46
N THR A 99 0.09 -5.67 5.32
CA THR A 99 -0.66 -4.47 4.88
C THR A 99 -1.63 -3.93 5.93
N PHE A 100 -2.28 -4.81 6.71
CA PHE A 100 -3.21 -4.39 7.74
C PHE A 100 -2.50 -3.74 8.92
N GLU A 101 -1.34 -4.27 9.33
CA GLU A 101 -0.55 -3.68 10.41
C GLU A 101 0.02 -2.30 10.01
N VAL A 102 0.46 -2.13 8.77
CA VAL A 102 0.87 -0.82 8.24
C VAL A 102 -0.31 0.14 8.26
N ALA A 103 -1.45 -0.29 7.71
CA ALA A 103 -2.65 0.52 7.67
C ALA A 103 -3.09 0.92 9.08
N LYS A 104 -3.03 0.00 10.05
CA LYS A 104 -3.36 0.27 11.46
C LYS A 104 -2.51 1.39 12.03
N VAL A 105 -1.19 1.34 11.86
CA VAL A 105 -0.29 2.37 12.40
C VAL A 105 -0.55 3.74 11.76
N GLN A 106 -0.73 3.79 10.44
CA GLN A 106 -1.03 5.04 9.74
C GLN A 106 -2.42 5.58 10.09
N ILE A 107 -3.43 4.71 10.28
CA ILE A 107 -4.77 5.10 10.71
C ILE A 107 -4.77 5.69 12.11
N GLU A 108 -3.99 5.15 13.04
CA GLU A 108 -3.84 5.76 14.36
C GLU A 108 -3.27 7.18 14.28
N TYR A 109 -2.38 7.44 13.32
CA TYR A 109 -1.92 8.80 13.03
C TYR A 109 -3.06 9.66 12.43
N CYS A 110 -3.77 9.16 11.42
CA CYS A 110 -4.91 9.85 10.80
C CYS A 110 -5.97 10.26 11.84
N LYS A 111 -6.32 9.35 12.77
CA LYS A 111 -7.29 9.61 13.83
C LYS A 111 -6.86 10.76 14.74
N ARG A 112 -5.58 10.82 15.11
CA ARG A 112 -5.04 11.92 15.95
C ARG A 112 -5.08 13.27 15.22
N LYS A 113 -4.98 13.27 13.90
CA LYS A 113 -5.02 14.47 13.05
C LYS A 113 -6.42 14.83 12.54
N GLY A 114 -7.39 13.94 12.73
CA GLY A 114 -8.74 14.12 12.21
C GLY A 114 -8.88 13.85 10.71
N TYR A 115 -7.91 13.20 10.06
CA TYR A 115 -7.99 12.80 8.65
C TYR A 115 -8.96 11.64 8.49
N LYS A 116 -9.89 11.76 7.55
CA LYS A 116 -10.97 10.79 7.30
C LYS A 116 -10.95 10.22 5.88
N LYS A 117 -10.33 10.92 4.94
CA LYS A 117 -10.28 10.55 3.53
C LYS A 117 -8.85 10.53 3.00
N GLY A 118 -8.40 9.41 2.46
CA GLY A 118 -6.99 9.22 2.07
C GLY A 118 -6.81 8.67 0.66
N ILE A 119 -5.86 9.25 -0.07
CA ILE A 119 -5.34 8.69 -1.32
C ILE A 119 -4.45 7.49 -0.99
N VAL A 120 -4.79 6.32 -1.51
CA VAL A 120 -4.05 5.07 -1.21
C VAL A 120 -3.13 4.71 -2.37
N ILE A 121 -1.83 4.70 -2.12
CA ILE A 121 -0.80 4.27 -3.07
C ILE A 121 -0.37 2.83 -2.69
N PRO A 122 -0.81 1.79 -3.41
CA PRO A 122 -0.43 0.42 -3.10
C PRO A 122 0.98 0.10 -3.61
N ALA A 123 1.60 -0.92 -3.02
CA ALA A 123 2.92 -1.39 -3.45
C ALA A 123 3.03 -1.73 -4.94
N VAL A 124 1.97 -2.36 -5.49
CA VAL A 124 1.82 -2.75 -6.90
C VAL A 124 0.33 -2.68 -7.30
N PRO A 125 -0.02 -2.61 -8.59
CA PRO A 125 -1.43 -2.53 -9.02
C PRO A 125 -2.32 -3.64 -8.45
N ASP A 126 -1.89 -4.90 -8.53
CA ASP A 126 -2.65 -6.06 -8.03
C ASP A 126 -2.81 -6.09 -6.49
N HIS A 127 -2.06 -5.24 -5.76
CA HIS A 127 -2.18 -5.08 -4.30
C HIS A 127 -3.29 -4.09 -3.91
N MET A 128 -3.80 -3.29 -4.85
CA MET A 128 -4.77 -2.22 -4.59
C MET A 128 -5.98 -2.70 -3.78
N GLY A 129 -6.54 -3.85 -4.16
CA GLY A 129 -7.65 -4.51 -3.46
C GLY A 129 -7.45 -4.58 -1.95
N ARG A 130 -6.41 -5.29 -1.53
CA ARG A 130 -6.12 -5.54 -0.12
C ARG A 130 -5.69 -4.28 0.62
N ALA A 131 -4.92 -3.39 -0.02
CA ALA A 131 -4.54 -2.11 0.57
C ALA A 131 -5.78 -1.28 0.91
N VAL A 132 -6.62 -1.00 -0.09
CA VAL A 132 -7.84 -0.21 0.04
C VAL A 132 -8.78 -0.80 1.10
N TRP A 133 -9.07 -2.10 1.03
CA TRP A 133 -10.01 -2.71 1.97
C TRP A 133 -9.47 -2.71 3.41
N SER A 134 -8.15 -2.80 3.60
CA SER A 134 -7.55 -2.73 4.94
C SER A 134 -7.79 -1.35 5.58
N TYR A 135 -7.57 -0.26 4.85
CA TYR A 135 -7.86 1.10 5.35
C TYR A 135 -9.36 1.33 5.56
N GLN A 136 -10.21 0.84 4.65
CA GLN A 136 -11.67 0.94 4.79
C GLN A 136 -12.17 0.22 6.05
N THR A 137 -11.69 -1.00 6.31
CA THR A 137 -12.01 -1.76 7.54
C THR A 137 -11.62 -0.99 8.80
N LEU A 138 -10.54 -0.22 8.74
CA LEU A 138 -10.04 0.60 9.84
C LEU A 138 -10.70 1.99 9.94
N GLY A 139 -11.62 2.32 9.03
CA GLY A 139 -12.46 3.52 9.11
C GLY A 139 -12.01 4.72 8.29
N LEU A 140 -11.09 4.56 7.33
CA LEU A 140 -10.71 5.63 6.40
C LEU A 140 -11.47 5.48 5.08
N GLU A 141 -12.06 6.57 4.61
CA GLU A 141 -12.56 6.66 3.24
C GLU A 141 -11.35 6.68 2.28
N THR A 142 -11.29 5.75 1.35
CA THR A 142 -10.12 5.56 0.49
C THR A 142 -10.39 6.03 -0.92
N LEU A 143 -9.41 6.72 -1.50
CA LEU A 143 -9.39 7.12 -2.89
C LEU A 143 -8.27 6.36 -3.62
N PRO A 144 -8.60 5.28 -4.35
CA PRO A 144 -7.62 4.53 -5.15
C PRO A 144 -7.09 5.40 -6.28
N ILE A 145 -5.85 5.14 -6.71
CA ILE A 145 -5.24 5.83 -7.87
C ILE A 145 -4.87 4.87 -8.99
N SER A 146 -4.72 5.40 -10.19
CA SER A 146 -4.09 4.65 -11.28
C SER A 146 -2.60 4.50 -11.00
N MET A 147 -2.13 3.26 -11.01
CA MET A 147 -0.71 2.94 -10.95
C MET A 147 -0.16 2.85 -12.37
N PRO A 148 1.07 3.34 -12.64
CA PRO A 148 1.69 3.20 -13.96
C PRO A 148 1.86 1.72 -14.34
N GLU A 149 1.42 1.34 -15.54
CA GLU A 149 1.46 -0.05 -16.05
C GLU A 149 2.76 -0.39 -16.77
N ASP A 150 3.53 0.62 -17.20
CA ASP A 150 4.80 0.51 -17.92
C ASP A 150 5.99 0.12 -17.03
N ILE A 151 5.73 -0.11 -15.75
CA ILE A 151 6.75 -0.33 -14.73
C ILE A 151 6.75 -1.80 -14.32
N ASN A 152 7.94 -2.41 -14.33
CA ASN A 152 8.11 -3.72 -13.74
C ASN A 152 8.26 -3.63 -12.21
N TYR A 153 7.18 -3.93 -11.49
CA TYR A 153 7.19 -4.01 -10.04
C TYR A 153 7.76 -5.32 -9.48
N PHE A 154 8.01 -6.32 -10.34
CA PHE A 154 8.47 -7.65 -9.96
C PHE A 154 9.95 -7.85 -10.29
N VAL A 155 10.76 -8.04 -9.24
CA VAL A 155 12.24 -7.98 -9.33
C VAL A 155 12.84 -9.23 -8.70
N LEU A 156 13.77 -9.90 -9.40
CA LEU A 156 14.36 -11.18 -8.94
C LEU A 156 15.16 -11.01 -7.64
N GLU A 157 15.75 -9.84 -7.43
CA GLU A 157 16.52 -9.46 -6.25
C GLU A 157 15.65 -9.12 -5.02
N ASN A 158 14.31 -9.18 -5.14
CA ASN A 158 13.41 -9.04 -4.00
C ASN A 158 13.72 -10.08 -2.92
N ILE A 159 13.76 -9.64 -1.66
CA ILE A 159 13.89 -10.53 -0.51
C ILE A 159 12.69 -11.49 -0.42
N GLN A 160 11.51 -11.01 -0.83
CA GLN A 160 10.29 -11.80 -0.91
C GLN A 160 10.21 -12.53 -2.25
N TRP A 161 10.33 -13.86 -2.23
CA TRP A 161 10.36 -14.69 -3.44
C TRP A 161 9.08 -14.61 -4.29
N PHE A 162 7.94 -14.30 -3.66
CA PHE A 162 6.65 -14.18 -4.32
C PHE A 162 6.48 -12.85 -5.08
N ASP A 163 7.28 -11.82 -4.77
CA ASP A 163 7.32 -10.54 -5.49
C ASP A 163 8.26 -10.58 -6.71
N ARG A 164 8.75 -11.77 -7.09
CA ARG A 164 9.71 -11.93 -8.21
C ARG A 164 9.02 -12.13 -9.55
N THR A 165 7.76 -12.56 -9.58
CA THR A 165 6.96 -12.67 -10.82
C THR A 165 5.50 -12.33 -10.55
N TRP A 166 4.84 -11.79 -11.57
CA TRP A 166 3.42 -11.46 -11.52
C TRP A 166 2.52 -12.66 -11.15
N LEU A 167 2.78 -13.83 -11.73
CA LEU A 167 1.99 -15.03 -11.44
C LEU A 167 2.13 -15.47 -9.97
N ARG A 168 3.36 -15.49 -9.44
CA ARG A 168 3.61 -15.83 -8.03
C ARG A 168 2.94 -14.84 -7.10
N PHE A 169 3.02 -13.55 -7.44
CA PHE A 169 2.38 -12.49 -6.70
C PHE A 169 0.86 -12.69 -6.66
N ARG A 170 0.21 -12.90 -7.80
CA ARG A 170 -1.24 -13.08 -7.86
C ARG A 170 -1.73 -14.29 -7.08
N ILE A 171 -1.05 -15.43 -7.18
CA ILE A 171 -1.41 -16.62 -6.40
C ILE A 171 -1.32 -16.31 -4.90
N ARG A 172 -0.19 -15.74 -4.46
CA ARG A 172 0.01 -15.35 -3.06
C ARG A 172 -1.01 -14.30 -2.61
N GLU A 173 -1.31 -13.31 -3.44
CA GLU A 173 -2.24 -12.23 -3.14
C GLU A 173 -3.67 -12.75 -2.95
N THR A 174 -4.14 -13.67 -3.80
CA THR A 174 -5.44 -14.34 -3.61
C THR A 174 -5.51 -15.06 -2.27
N LEU A 175 -4.50 -15.87 -1.94
CA LEU A 175 -4.44 -16.59 -0.67
C LEU A 175 -4.37 -15.63 0.53
N THR A 176 -3.60 -14.55 0.40
CA THR A 176 -3.46 -13.53 1.45
C THR A 176 -4.78 -12.79 1.68
N ARG A 177 -5.51 -12.46 0.61
CA ARG A 177 -6.84 -11.83 0.74
C ARG A 177 -7.85 -12.74 1.41
N LEU A 178 -7.85 -14.04 1.11
CA LEU A 178 -8.69 -15.02 1.80
C LEU A 178 -8.35 -15.08 3.30
N LEU A 179 -7.06 -15.10 3.64
CA LEU A 179 -6.59 -15.11 5.03
C LEU A 179 -6.97 -13.82 5.76
N PHE A 180 -6.76 -12.66 5.13
CA PHE A 180 -7.14 -11.36 5.68
C PHE A 180 -8.65 -11.25 5.89
N TRP A 181 -9.45 -11.79 4.97
CA TRP A 181 -10.89 -11.83 5.15
C TRP A 181 -11.31 -12.72 6.33
N TYR A 182 -10.70 -13.90 6.47
CA TYR A 182 -10.92 -14.79 7.60
C TYR A 182 -10.58 -14.11 8.94
N TRP A 183 -9.52 -13.32 9.00
CA TRP A 183 -9.11 -12.55 10.18
C TRP A 183 -9.87 -11.22 10.38
N GLY A 184 -10.78 -10.86 9.46
CA GLY A 184 -11.54 -9.61 9.54
C GLY A 184 -10.73 -8.35 9.23
N TYR A 185 -9.61 -8.48 8.52
CA TYR A 185 -8.75 -7.37 8.10
C TYR A 185 -9.29 -6.67 6.83
N ILE A 186 -10.07 -7.38 6.00
CA ILE A 186 -10.74 -6.89 4.79
C ILE A 186 -12.16 -7.46 4.61
#